data_AF-A0A6G4RC44-F1
#
_entry.id   AF-A0A6G4RC44-F1
#
_cell.length_a   1.000
_cell.length_b   1.000
_cell.length_c   1.000
_cell.angle_alpha   90.00
_cell.angle_beta   90.00
_cell.angle_gamma   90.00
#
_symmetry.space_group_name_H-M   'P 1'
#
loop_
_entity.id
_entity.type
_entity.pdbx_description
1 polymer ?
#
loop_
_entity_poly.entity_id
_entity_poly.type
_entity_poly.pdbx_seq_one_letter_code
_entity_poly.pdbx_strand_id
1 'polypeptide(L)' 'MPNPSANRPSSFGQQIWIWMFTLSATMLLVLGWAFLHLEPGTPSYVISQVSAIVLGCTLIGTAIVLYIGWKPF' A
#
# COMPACT_ATOMS: atom_id res chain seq x y z
N MET A 1 15.92 -30.72 -10.05
CA MET A 1 15.44 -29.97 -11.23
C MET A 1 15.21 -28.53 -10.80
N PRO A 2 15.88 -27.51 -11.37
CA PRO A 2 15.62 -26.12 -11.05
C PRO A 2 14.18 -25.78 -11.40
N ASN A 3 13.42 -25.24 -10.45
CA ASN A 3 12.02 -24.89 -10.65
C ASN A 3 11.93 -23.68 -11.62
N PRO A 4 11.37 -23.83 -12.84
CA PRO A 4 11.30 -22.74 -13.83
C PRO A 4 10.44 -21.56 -13.39
N SER A 5 9.63 -21.73 -12.33
CA SER A 5 8.72 -20.69 -11.84
C SER A 5 9.40 -19.61 -10.98
N ALA A 6 10.63 -19.84 -10.50
CA ALA A 6 11.33 -18.89 -9.62
C ALA A 6 11.83 -17.62 -10.32
N ASN A 7 11.92 -17.62 -11.66
CA ASN A 7 12.56 -16.55 -12.44
C ASN A 7 11.61 -15.89 -13.45
N ARG A 8 10.32 -15.74 -13.15
CA ARG A 8 9.44 -14.94 -14.01
C ARG A 8 9.64 -13.46 -13.70
N PRO A 9 10.18 -12.64 -14.64
CA PRO A 9 10.26 -11.20 -14.43
C PRO A 9 8.85 -10.64 -14.25
N SER A 10 8.66 -9.81 -13.23
CA SER A 10 7.40 -9.11 -13.00
C SER A 10 7.08 -8.25 -14.23
N SER A 11 5.87 -8.39 -14.79
CA SER A 11 5.45 -7.52 -15.90
C SER A 11 5.41 -6.06 -15.45
N PHE A 12 5.56 -5.12 -16.38
CA PHE A 12 5.52 -3.68 -16.09
C PHE A 12 4.31 -3.28 -15.24
N GLY A 13 3.12 -3.81 -15.57
CA GLY A 13 1.90 -3.59 -14.78
C GLY A 13 1.98 -4.16 -13.36
N GLN A 14 2.53 -5.37 -13.19
CA GLN A 14 2.72 -5.97 -11.87
C GLN A 14 3.70 -5.17 -11.01
N GLN A 15 4.74 -4.59 -11.62
CA GLN A 15 5.68 -3.74 -10.92
C GLN A 15 5.02 -2.46 -10.38
N ILE A 16 4.12 -1.83 -11.16
CA ILE A 16 3.34 -0.66 -10.69
C ILE A 16 2.53 -1.01 -9.44
N TRP A 17 1.83 -2.15 -9.44
CA TRP A 17 1.04 -2.57 -8.29
C TRP A 17 1.90 -2.82 -7.04
N ILE A 18 3.08 -3.44 -7.21
CA ILE A 18 4.03 -3.65 -6.11
C ILE A 18 4.52 -2.30 -5.55
N TRP A 19 4.85 -1.34 -6.42
CA TRP A 19 5.25 0.01 -6.00
C TRP A 19 4.14 0.72 -5.25
N MET A 20 2.91 0.71 -5.77
CA MET A 20 1.76 1.33 -5.12
C MET A 20 1.49 0.71 -3.74
N PHE A 21 1.54 -0.62 -3.63
CA PHE A 21 1.38 -1.32 -2.36
C PHE A 21 2.48 -0.91 -1.37
N THR A 22 3.75 -0.94 -1.81
CA THR A 22 4.91 -0.62 -0.96
C THR A 22 4.88 0.83 -0.48
N LEU A 23 4.55 1.78 -1.37
CA LEU A 23 4.41 3.19 -1.03
C LEU A 23 3.25 3.44 -0.07
N SER A 24 2.09 2.82 -0.32
CA SER A 24 0.92 2.94 0.57
C SER A 24 1.23 2.41 1.97
N ALA A 25 1.91 1.25 2.06
CA ALA A 25 2.32 0.66 3.32
C ALA A 25 3.31 1.55 4.07
N THR A 26 4.31 2.07 3.36
CA THR A 26 5.32 2.98 3.93
C THR A 26 4.67 4.26 4.45
N MET A 27 3.77 4.87 3.66
CA MET A 27 3.03 6.06 4.07
C MET A 27 2.14 5.79 5.29
N LEU A 28 1.48 4.64 5.35
CA LEU A 28 0.71 4.21 6.53
C LEU A 28 1.57 4.05 7.77
N LEU A 29 2.77 3.47 7.64
CA LEU A 29 3.71 3.33 8.76
C LEU A 29 4.18 4.69 9.26
N VAL A 30 4.56 5.59 8.35
CA VAL A 30 4.96 6.97 8.71
C VAL A 30 3.80 7.72 9.35
N LEU A 31 2.58 7.56 8.82
CA LEU A 31 1.39 8.18 9.38
C LEU A 31 1.06 7.61 10.78
N GLY A 32 1.14 6.29 10.94
CA GLY A 32 0.97 5.62 12.23
C GLY A 32 2.00 6.08 13.27
N TRP A 33 3.24 6.30 12.84
CA TRP A 33 4.27 6.92 13.67
C TRP A 33 3.91 8.37 14.05
N ALA A 34 3.42 9.16 13.09
CA ALA A 34 2.99 10.53 13.33
C ALA A 34 1.84 10.60 14.35
N PHE A 35 0.92 9.64 14.32
CA PHE A 35 -0.20 9.54 15.28
C PHE A 35 0.24 9.48 16.74
N LEU A 36 1.42 8.94 17.05
CA LEU A 36 1.96 8.93 18.41
C LEU A 36 2.24 10.33 18.98
N HIS A 37 2.35 11.33 18.10
CA HIS A 37 2.71 12.71 18.43
C HIS A 37 1.55 13.69 18.16
N LEU A 38 0.40 13.21 17.70
CA LEU A 38 -0.76 14.05 17.39
C LEU A 38 -1.67 14.18 18.61
N GLU A 39 -2.01 15.42 18.97
CA GLU A 39 -2.99 15.69 20.02
C GLU A 39 -4.42 15.46 19.52
N PRO A 40 -5.23 14.66 20.24
CA PRO A 40 -6.64 14.48 19.94
C PRO A 40 -7.42 15.80 19.97
N GLY A 41 -8.40 15.94 19.09
CA GLY A 41 -9.23 17.15 19.00
C GLY A 41 -8.64 18.28 18.16
N THR A 42 -7.43 18.11 17.61
CA THR A 42 -6.84 19.06 16.66
C THR A 42 -7.31 18.79 15.22
N PRO A 43 -7.33 19.80 14.33
CA PRO A 43 -7.59 19.60 12.91
C PRO A 43 -6.64 18.58 12.28
N SER A 44 -5.36 18.61 12.67
CA SER A 44 -4.33 17.68 12.21
C SER A 44 -4.63 16.22 12.55
N TYR A 45 -5.25 15.97 13.71
CA TYR A 45 -5.67 14.63 14.12
C TYR A 45 -6.76 14.08 13.19
N VAL A 46 -7.80 14.88 12.89
CA VAL A 46 -8.89 14.48 11.98
C VAL A 46 -8.37 14.24 10.57
N ILE A 47 -7.50 15.14 10.06
CA ILE A 47 -6.88 14.98 8.75
C ILE A 47 -6.12 13.66 8.67
N SER A 48 -5.33 13.35 9.72
CA SER A 48 -4.56 12.11 9.77
C SER A 48 -5.45 10.86 9.80
N GLN A 49 -6.62 10.92 10.45
CA GLN A 49 -7.59 9.81 10.42
C GLN A 49 -8.14 9.58 9.02
N VAL A 50 -8.54 10.65 8.33
CA VAL A 50 -9.03 10.57 6.95
C VAL A 50 -7.93 10.06 6.02
N SER A 51 -6.70 10.56 6.16
CA SER A 51 -5.54 10.07 5.41
C SER A 51 -5.27 8.58 5.65
N ALA A 52 -5.36 8.12 6.90
CA ALA A 52 -5.18 6.70 7.23
C ALA A 52 -6.24 5.82 6.58
N ILE A 53 -7.50 6.27 6.55
CA ILE A 53 -8.58 5.56 5.86
C ILE A 53 -8.31 5.47 4.36
N VAL A 54 -7.97 6.58 3.70
CA VAL A 54 -7.71 6.60 2.26
C VAL A 54 -6.51 5.74 1.88
N LEU A 55 -5.40 5.85 2.62
CA LEU A 55 -4.22 5.01 2.41
C LEU A 55 -4.53 3.54 2.71
N GLY A 56 -5.32 3.25 3.75
CA GLY A 56 -5.76 1.91 4.10
C GLY A 56 -6.56 1.26 2.98
N CYS A 57 -7.56 1.97 2.44
CA CYS A 57 -8.33 1.51 1.28
C CYS A 57 -7.44 1.26 0.06
N THR A 58 -6.47 2.14 -0.19
CA THR A 58 -5.52 2.00 -1.32
C THR A 58 -4.63 0.78 -1.13
N LEU A 59 -4.10 0.57 0.08
CA LEU A 59 -3.28 -0.60 0.42
C LEU A 59 -4.06 -1.90 0.26
N ILE A 60 -5.29 -1.95 0.76
CA ILE A 60 -6.16 -3.13 0.63
C ILE A 60 -6.50 -3.40 -0.84
N GLY A 61 -6.89 -2.36 -1.59
CA GLY A 61 -7.21 -2.50 -3.01
C GLY A 61 -6.03 -3.02 -3.82
N THR A 62 -4.83 -2.46 -3.59
CA THR A 62 -3.60 -2.93 -4.26
C THR A 62 -3.21 -4.34 -3.82
N ALA A 63 -3.39 -4.70 -2.55
CA ALA A 63 -3.18 -6.07 -2.06
C ALA A 63 -4.12 -7.08 -2.74
N ILE A 64 -5.41 -6.74 -2.90
CA ILE A 64 -6.39 -7.57 -3.59
C ILE A 64 -5.98 -7.78 -5.06
N VAL A 65 -5.60 -6.70 -5.75
CA VAL A 65 -5.13 -6.76 -7.14
C VAL A 65 -3.90 -7.65 -7.29
N LEU A 66 -2.92 -7.53 -6.38
CA LEU A 66 -1.74 -8.37 -6.37
C LEU A 66 -2.08 -9.84 -6.06
N TYR A 67 -3.00 -10.08 -5.13
CA TYR A 67 -3.43 -11.42 -4.73
C TYR A 67 -4.15 -12.17 -5.85
N ILE A 68 -5.04 -11.48 -6.57
CA ILE A 68 -5.77 -12.04 -7.72
C ILE A 68 -4.85 -12.13 -8.96
N GLY A 69 -3.67 -11.49 -8.93
CA GLY A 69 -2.74 -11.46 -10.05
C GLY A 69 -3.32 -10.72 -11.25
N TRP A 70 -4.15 -9.71 -11.00
CA TRP A 70 -4.83 -8.98 -12.07
C TRP A 70 -3.82 -8.23 -12.94
N LYS A 71 -3.95 -8.45 -14.26
CA LYS A 71 -3.14 -7.81 -15.29
C LYS A 71 -4.06 -6.88 -16.08
N PRO A 72 -3.99 -5.55 -15.87
CA PRO A 72 -4.89 -4.61 -16.52
C PRO A 72 -4.72 -4.54 -18.05
N PHE A 73 -3.58 -5.00 -18.59
CA PHE A 73 -3.24 -5.12 -20.01
C PHE A 73 -2.16 -6.20 -20.19
#